data_AF-A0A1F2XLV2-F1
#
_entry.id   AF-A0A1F2XLV2-F1
#
_cell.length_a   1.000
_cell.length_b   1.000
_cell.length_c   1.000
_cell.angle_alpha   90.00
_cell.angle_beta   90.00
_cell.angle_gamma   90.00
#
_symmetry.space_group_name_H-M   'P 1'
#
loop_
_entity.id
_entity.type
_entity.pdbx_description
1 polymer ?
#
loop_
_entity_poly.entity_id
_entity_poly.type
_entity_poly.pdbx_seq_one_letter_code
_entity_poly.pdbx_strand_id
1 'polypeptide(L)'
;MDPLDKAMEKWIKRGDCFYARFQDDIILMARKRHVLRRMRLEMFQILKSLCFGLRREKTFVGRSEKGFDLLGYHVTLKGLSPNTLTQEKAFECAKRRYAQGGIKSLRLYPRVKLKDKPQTLANLGSCRST
;
A
#
# COMPACT_ATOMS: atom_id res chain seq x y z
N MET A 1 13.14 10.99 18.49
CA MET A 1 13.00 11.35 17.06
C MET A 1 13.78 10.32 16.25
N ASP A 2 13.07 9.43 15.57
CA ASP A 2 13.63 8.35 14.74
C ASP A 2 14.58 8.94 13.68
N PRO A 3 15.77 8.35 13.44
CA PRO A 3 16.67 8.75 12.38
C PRO A 3 15.99 8.88 11.00
N LEU A 4 15.00 8.03 10.74
CA LEU A 4 14.22 8.07 9.50
C LEU A 4 13.39 9.35 9.39
N ASP A 5 12.66 9.71 10.45
CA ASP A 5 11.77 10.88 10.46
C ASP A 5 12.58 12.16 10.23
N LYS A 6 13.75 12.29 10.86
CA LYS A 6 14.66 13.43 10.65
C LYS A 6 15.16 13.55 9.22
N ALA A 7 15.48 12.42 8.57
CA ALA A 7 15.92 12.42 7.18
C ALA A 7 14.77 12.82 6.25
N MET A 8 13.56 12.30 6.48
CA MET A 8 12.38 12.61 5.69
C MET A 8 11.93 14.07 5.87
N GLU A 9 12.04 14.64 7.06
CA GLU A 9 11.71 16.05 7.33
C GLU A 9 12.56 17.00 6.46
N LYS A 10 13.85 16.69 6.25
CA LYS A 10 14.72 17.47 5.34
C LYS A 10 14.20 17.47 3.91
N TRP A 11 13.66 16.34 3.45
CA TRP A 11 13.05 16.25 2.13
C TRP A 11 11.74 17.05 2.07
N ILE A 12 10.89 16.94 3.08
CA ILE A 12 9.62 17.68 3.17
C ILE A 12 9.87 19.18 3.11
N LYS A 13 10.90 19.68 3.81
CA LYS A 13 11.32 21.10 3.77
C LYS A 13 11.69 21.60 2.37
N ARG A 14 12.04 20.73 1.43
CA ARG A 14 12.30 21.09 0.02
C ARG A 14 11.00 21.31 -0.78
N GLY A 15 9.83 20.96 -0.23
CA GLY A 15 8.50 21.23 -0.80
C GLY A 15 8.04 20.29 -1.93
N ASP A 16 8.94 19.48 -2.50
CA ASP A 16 8.64 18.63 -3.66
C ASP A 16 8.24 17.18 -3.30
N CYS A 17 8.05 16.88 -2.01
CA CYS A 17 7.76 15.54 -1.54
C CYS A 17 6.85 15.50 -0.31
N PHE A 18 6.30 14.31 -0.07
CA PHE A 18 5.41 14.00 1.03
C PHE A 18 5.80 12.65 1.64
N TYR A 19 5.76 12.61 2.96
CA TYR A 19 6.08 11.43 3.77
C TYR A 19 4.96 11.21 4.78
N ALA A 20 4.52 9.96 4.90
CA ALA A 20 3.63 9.53 5.98
C ALA A 20 4.01 8.11 6.40
N ARG A 21 3.85 7.81 7.69
CA ARG A 21 4.18 6.52 8.28
C ARG A 21 3.04 6.04 9.16
N PHE A 22 2.64 4.79 8.96
CA PHE A 22 1.71 4.06 9.82
C PHE A 22 2.42 2.80 10.30
N GLN A 23 3.00 2.87 11.50
CA GLN A 23 3.85 1.80 12.06
C GLN A 23 4.99 1.42 11.07
N ASP A 24 4.94 0.22 10.50
CA ASP A 24 5.94 -0.29 9.55
C ASP A 24 5.62 0.07 8.08
N ASP A 25 4.42 0.60 7.81
CA ASP A 25 3.99 1.01 6.47
C ASP A 25 4.41 2.46 6.22
N ILE A 26 5.29 2.66 5.23
CA ILE A 26 5.83 3.97 4.86
C ILE A 26 5.32 4.37 3.47
N ILE A 27 4.87 5.61 3.37
CA ILE A 27 4.43 6.25 2.12
C ILE A 27 5.43 7.32 1.75
N LEU A 28 5.98 7.21 0.55
CA LEU A 28 6.80 8.25 -0.08
C LEU A 28 6.12 8.71 -1.35
N MET A 29 5.81 10.00 -1.43
CA MET A 29 5.32 10.63 -2.65
C MET A 29 6.24 11.78 -3.02
N ALA A 30 6.51 11.94 -4.31
CA ALA A 30 7.27 13.09 -4.81
C ALA A 30 6.76 13.48 -6.19
N ARG A 31 6.82 14.78 -6.49
CA ARG A 31 6.42 15.31 -7.80
C ARG A 31 7.31 14.76 -8.93
N LYS A 32 8.60 14.55 -8.64
CA LYS A 32 9.62 14.14 -9.62
C LYS A 32 10.15 12.74 -9.29
N ARG A 33 10.23 11.86 -10.30
CA ARG A 33 10.70 10.47 -10.15
C ARG A 33 12.11 10.34 -9.56
N HIS A 34 13.01 11.25 -9.90
CA HIS A 34 14.39 11.23 -9.38
C HIS A 34 14.47 11.62 -7.90
N VAL A 35 13.55 12.47 -7.42
CA VAL A 35 13.42 12.80 -5.98
C VAL A 35 12.96 11.57 -5.22
N LEU A 36 11.90 10.90 -5.69
CA LEU A 36 11.40 9.66 -5.09
C LEU A 36 12.48 8.57 -5.02
N ARG A 37 13.27 8.41 -6.08
CA ARG A 37 14.40 7.45 -6.11
C ARG A 37 15.44 7.75 -5.04
N ARG A 38 15.81 9.02 -4.84
CA ARG A 38 16.79 9.42 -3.81
C ARG A 38 16.25 9.22 -2.40
N MET A 39 15.02 9.69 -2.14
CA MET A 39 14.34 9.48 -0.85
C MET A 39 14.24 8.00 -0.49
N ARG A 40 13.85 7.16 -1.46
CA ARG A 40 13.78 5.71 -1.29
C ARG A 40 15.15 5.13 -0.94
N LEU A 41 16.21 5.51 -1.65
CA LEU A 41 17.56 5.00 -1.36
C LEU A 41 18.00 5.35 0.06
N GLU A 42 17.80 6.60 0.48
CA GLU A 42 18.16 7.08 1.82
C GLU A 42 17.33 6.38 2.92
N MET A 43 16.02 6.22 2.70
CA MET A 43 15.16 5.44 3.60
C MET A 43 15.66 4.00 3.75
N PHE A 44 15.97 3.32 2.64
CA PHE A 44 16.47 1.94 2.68
C PHE A 44 17.83 1.82 3.40
N GLN A 45 18.71 2.82 3.26
CA GLN A 45 19.99 2.84 3.98
C GLN A 45 19.77 2.96 5.49
N ILE A 46 18.87 3.85 5.91
CA ILE A 46 18.53 4.04 7.33
C ILE A 46 17.87 2.77 7.89
N LEU A 47 16.87 2.20 7.22
CA LEU A 47 16.22 0.97 7.65
C LEU A 47 17.18 -0.22 7.74
N LYS A 48 18.14 -0.31 6.80
CA LYS A 48 19.19 -1.34 6.85
C LYS A 48 20.09 -1.16 8.07
N SER A 49 20.43 0.07 8.44
CA SER A 49 21.23 0.35 9.65
C SER A 49 20.49 0.00 10.95
N LEU A 50 19.16 0.02 10.92
CA LEU A 50 18.28 -0.33 12.03
C LEU A 50 17.91 -1.83 12.05
N CYS A 51 18.54 -2.67 11.21
CA CYS A 51 18.26 -4.10 11.05
C CYS A 51 16.80 -4.44 10.66
N PHE A 52 16.02 -3.48 10.16
CA PHE A 52 14.69 -3.75 9.64
C PHE A 52 14.77 -4.37 8.24
N GLY A 53 14.38 -5.64 8.12
CA GLY A 53 14.26 -6.33 6.85
C GLY A 53 13.03 -5.87 6.07
N LEU A 54 13.20 -4.96 5.12
CA LEU A 54 12.08 -4.55 4.26
C LEU A 54 11.75 -5.65 3.24
N ARG A 55 10.52 -6.17 3.26
CA ARG A 55 10.06 -7.15 2.26
C ARG A 55 9.85 -6.46 0.91
N ARG A 56 10.79 -6.66 -0.04
CA ARG A 56 10.77 -6.07 -1.39
C ARG A 56 9.46 -6.28 -2.15
N GLU A 57 8.79 -7.41 -1.91
CA GLU A 57 7.51 -7.78 -2.54
C GLU A 57 6.37 -6.81 -2.23
N LYS A 58 6.45 -6.06 -1.12
CA LYS A 58 5.43 -5.07 -0.74
C LYS A 58 5.74 -3.65 -1.22
N THR A 59 6.89 -3.42 -1.87
CA THR A 59 7.32 -2.07 -2.26
C THR A 59 6.79 -1.72 -3.65
N PHE A 60 5.65 -1.03 -3.71
CA PHE A 60 5.13 -0.48 -4.96
C PHE A 60 5.85 0.83 -5.35
N VAL A 61 6.29 0.94 -6.60
CA VAL A 61 6.84 2.18 -7.17
C VAL A 61 6.12 2.48 -8.47
N GLY A 62 5.19 3.42 -8.43
CA GLY A 62 4.36 3.79 -9.58
C GLY A 62 3.93 5.26 -9.55
N ARG A 63 3.19 5.68 -10.59
CA ARG A 63 2.52 6.98 -10.61
C ARG A 63 1.29 6.90 -9.72
N SER A 64 1.05 7.93 -8.91
CA SER A 64 -0.16 8.07 -8.08
C SER A 64 -1.45 8.05 -8.91
N GLU A 65 -1.39 8.45 -10.17
CA GLU A 65 -2.50 8.38 -11.14
C GLU A 65 -3.07 6.97 -11.33
N LYS A 66 -2.22 5.93 -11.26
CA LYS A 66 -2.66 4.53 -11.41
C LYS A 66 -3.32 3.98 -10.14
N GLY A 67 -3.29 4.76 -9.06
CA GLY A 67 -3.71 4.35 -7.74
C GLY A 67 -2.69 3.45 -7.04
N PHE A 68 -2.77 3.39 -5.72
CA PHE A 68 -1.97 2.49 -4.89
C PHE A 68 -2.77 2.01 -3.70
N ASP A 69 -2.41 0.82 -3.21
CA ASP A 69 -3.06 0.22 -2.05
C ASP A 69 -2.33 0.60 -0.76
N LEU A 70 -3.09 1.05 0.24
CA LEU A 70 -2.59 1.46 1.55
C LEU A 70 -3.62 1.12 2.63
N LEU A 71 -3.19 0.42 3.70
CA LEU A 71 -4.01 0.10 4.87
C LEU A 71 -5.37 -0.55 4.53
N GLY A 72 -5.44 -1.30 3.43
CA GLY A 72 -6.68 -1.94 2.97
C GLY A 72 -7.61 -1.01 2.21
N TYR A 73 -7.14 0.16 1.78
CA TYR A 73 -7.80 1.08 0.86
C TYR A 73 -7.02 1.19 -0.45
N HIS A 74 -7.74 1.40 -1.54
CA HIS A 74 -7.21 1.77 -2.84
C HIS A 74 -7.34 3.28 -3.01
N VAL A 75 -6.22 3.98 -2.99
CA VAL A 75 -6.14 5.44 -3.14
C VAL A 75 -5.98 5.76 -4.62
N THR A 76 -6.89 6.56 -5.18
CA THR A 76 -6.80 7.08 -6.55
C THR A 76 -6.97 8.59 -6.57
N LEU A 77 -6.67 9.25 -7.69
CA LEU A 77 -6.95 10.69 -7.87
C LEU A 77 -8.45 11.03 -7.76
N LYS A 78 -9.34 10.04 -7.96
CA LYS A 78 -10.79 10.23 -7.87
C LYS A 78 -11.33 10.05 -6.44
N GLY A 79 -10.51 9.53 -5.52
CA GLY A 79 -10.89 9.30 -4.13
C GLY A 79 -10.37 8.00 -3.55
N LEU A 80 -10.84 7.72 -2.33
CA LEU A 80 -10.52 6.53 -1.55
C LEU A 80 -11.60 5.47 -1.74
N SER A 81 -11.23 4.27 -2.18
CA SER A 81 -12.12 3.12 -2.18
C SER A 81 -11.56 2.02 -1.29
N PRO A 82 -12.37 1.13 -0.69
CA PRO A 82 -11.85 0.00 0.04
C PRO A 82 -11.18 -0.98 -0.94
N ASN A 83 -10.01 -1.52 -0.57
CA ASN A 83 -9.31 -2.51 -1.39
C ASN A 83 -10.21 -3.75 -1.56
N THR A 84 -10.24 -4.32 -2.77
CA THR A 84 -11.06 -5.49 -3.11
C THR A 84 -10.81 -6.67 -2.17
N LEU A 85 -9.55 -6.94 -1.79
CA LEU A 85 -9.18 -7.98 -0.83
C LEU A 85 -9.75 -7.72 0.56
N THR A 86 -9.79 -6.45 0.99
CA THR A 86 -10.40 -6.06 2.27
C THR A 86 -11.91 -6.29 2.23
N GLN A 87 -12.56 -5.93 1.12
CA GLN A 87 -14.00 -6.14 0.94
C GLN A 87 -14.35 -7.64 0.92
N GLU A 88 -13.55 -8.46 0.24
CA GLU A 88 -13.72 -9.92 0.20
C GLU A 88 -13.61 -10.55 1.58
N LYS A 89 -12.56 -10.20 2.34
CA LYS A 89 -12.38 -10.68 3.72
C LYS A 89 -13.55 -10.25 4.62
N ALA A 90 -13.99 -9.00 4.50
CA ALA A 90 -15.14 -8.51 5.26
C ALA A 90 -16.41 -9.29 4.94
N PHE A 91 -16.64 -9.62 3.67
CA PHE A 91 -17.78 -10.42 3.22
C PHE A 91 -17.72 -11.87 3.73
N GLU A 92 -16.55 -12.51 3.69
CA GLU A 92 -16.36 -13.86 4.23
C GLU A 92 -16.56 -13.91 5.75
N CYS A 93 -16.06 -12.91 6.48
CA CYS A 93 -16.34 -12.77 7.91
C CYS A 93 -17.84 -12.58 8.18
N ALA A 94 -18.54 -11.80 7.36
CA ALA A 94 -19.98 -11.59 7.49
C ALA A 94 -20.77 -12.88 7.22
N LYS A 95 -20.42 -13.65 6.19
CA LYS A 95 -21.00 -14.98 5.92
C LYS A 95 -20.88 -15.91 7.13
N ARG A 96 -19.67 -16.03 7.70
CA ARG A 96 -19.42 -16.88 8.87
C ARG A 96 -20.28 -16.47 10.06
N ARG A 97 -20.36 -15.17 10.34
CA ARG A 97 -21.19 -14.64 11.44
C ARG A 97 -22.69 -14.88 11.23
N TYR A 98 -23.19 -14.73 10.01
CA TYR A 98 -24.58 -15.03 9.70
C TYR A 98 -24.90 -16.52 9.91
N ALA A 99 -24.00 -17.42 9.47
CA ALA A 99 -24.14 -18.85 9.70
C ALA A 99 -24.16 -19.23 11.20
N GLN A 100 -23.52 -18.43 12.06
CA GLN A 100 -23.53 -18.57 13.52
C GLN A 100 -24.75 -17.91 14.20
N GLY A 101 -25.77 -17.47 13.44
CA GLY A 101 -26.98 -16.83 13.99
C GLY A 101 -26.86 -15.31 14.14
N GLY A 102 -25.94 -14.67 13.42
CA GLY A 102 -25.77 -13.22 13.45
C GLY A 102 -27.02 -12.44 12.97
N ILE A 103 -27.37 -11.39 13.71
CA ILE A 103 -28.59 -10.58 13.50
C ILE A 103 -28.53 -9.73 12.22
N LYS A 104 -27.34 -9.42 11.70
CA LYS A 104 -27.15 -8.54 10.54
C LYS A 104 -27.30 -9.31 9.23
N SER A 105 -28.17 -8.82 8.34
CA SER A 105 -28.36 -9.39 7.01
C SER A 105 -27.12 -9.20 6.12
N LEU A 106 -26.76 -10.22 5.32
CA LEU A 106 -25.69 -10.12 4.32
C LEU A 106 -25.93 -9.02 3.28
N ARG A 107 -27.18 -8.56 3.08
CA ARG A 107 -27.51 -7.46 2.16
C ARG A 107 -26.85 -6.13 2.52
N LEU A 108 -26.45 -5.95 3.78
CA LEU A 108 -25.81 -4.74 4.27
C LEU A 108 -24.32 -4.65 3.88
N TYR A 109 -23.73 -5.73 3.36
CA TYR A 109 -22.34 -5.77 2.96
C TYR A 109 -22.21 -5.58 1.44
N PRO A 110 -21.26 -4.74 0.98
CA PRO A 110 -21.03 -4.55 -0.44
C PRO A 110 -20.66 -5.89 -1.08
N ARG A 111 -21.51 -6.38 -1.98
CA ARG A 111 -21.23 -7.57 -2.77
C ARG A 111 -20.17 -7.17 -3.80
N VAL A 112 -18.92 -7.57 -3.57
CA VAL A 112 -17.85 -7.37 -4.55
C VAL A 112 -18.26 -8.07 -5.83
N LYS A 113 -18.67 -7.30 -6.86
CA LYS A 113 -18.83 -7.87 -8.20
C LYS A 113 -17.42 -8.18 -8.67
N LEU A 114 -17.16 -9.45 -8.96
CA LEU A 114 -15.96 -9.92 -9.67
C LEU A 114 -15.93 -9.34 -11.08
N LYS A 115 -15.73 -8.03 -11.22
CA LYS A 115 -15.32 -7.38 -12.44
C LYS A 115 -14.25 -6.39 -12.04
N ASP A 116 -13.17 -6.42 -12.79
CA ASP A 116 -11.96 -5.63 -12.60
C ASP A 116 -11.01 -6.21 -11.52
N LYS A 117 -10.48 -7.41 -11.82
CA LYS A 117 -9.08 -7.69 -11.48
C LYS A 117 -8.25 -6.61 -12.18
N PRO A 118 -7.60 -5.65 -11.49
CA PRO A 118 -6.42 -5.04 -12.08
C PRO A 118 -5.42 -6.18 -12.29
N GLN A 119 -5.14 -6.49 -13.55
CA GLN A 119 -4.05 -7.38 -13.94
C GLN A 119 -2.72 -6.72 -13.54
N THR A 120 -2.35 -6.82 -12.27
CA THR A 120 -0.99 -6.52 -11.81
C THR A 120 -0.59 -7.55 -10.77
N LEU A 121 -0.74 -8.83 -11.10
CA LEU A 121 -0.08 -9.97 -10.43
C LEU A 121 0.07 -11.17 -11.39
N ALA A 122 0.11 -10.92 -12.69
CA ALA A 122 0.48 -11.91 -13.71
C ALA A 122 1.69 -11.36 -14.47
N ASN A 123 2.87 -11.44 -13.84
CA ASN A 123 4.19 -11.49 -14.48
C ASN A 123 5.26 -11.62 -13.37
N LEU A 124 5.17 -12.68 -12.60
CA LEU A 124 6.29 -13.24 -11.82
C LEU A 124 6.37 -14.71 -12.21
N GLY A 125 6.79 -14.93 -13.46
CA GLY A 125 7.03 -16.24 -14.02
C GLY A 125 8.12 -16.10 -15.08
N SER A 126 9.26 -16.72 -14.81
CA SER A 126 10.41 -16.94 -15.69
C SER A 126 11.41 -15.79 -15.85
N CYS A 127 12.39 -15.77 -14.95
CA CYS A 127 13.79 -15.73 -15.39
C CYS A 127 14.55 -16.78 -14.57
N ARG A 128 14.80 -17.92 -15.23
CA ARG A 128 15.69 -18.97 -14.75
C ARG A 128 17.09 -18.41 -14.59
N SER A 129 17.74 -18.89 -13.53
CA SER A 129 19.18 -19.06 -13.38
C SER A 129 19.85 -19.56 -14.67
N THR A 130 20.89 -18.85 -15.11
CA THR A 130 22.29 -19.28 -15.28
C THR A 130 23.06 -18.16 -15.97
#